data_AF-X0Y4H9-F1
#
_entry.id   AF-X0Y4H9-F1
#
_cell.length_a   1.000
_cell.length_b   1.000
_cell.length_c   1.000
_cell.angle_alpha   90.00
_cell.angle_beta   90.00
_cell.angle_gamma   90.00
#
_symmetry.space_group_name_H-M   'P 1'
#
loop_
_entity.id
_entity.type
_entity.pdbx_description
1 polymer ?
#
loop_
_entity_poly.entity_id
_entity_poly.type
_entity_poly.pdbx_seq_one_letter_code
_entity_poly.pdbx_strand_id
1 'polypeptide(L)' 'RSGGPMLDLHVHDAHFIRLLFGMPDKVTSGGRMRDNLAQFWHTQFHFADHPYVVEATSGTIDQQGRPFEHGFEI' A
#
# COMPACT_ATOMS: atom_id res chain seq x y z
N ARG A 1 14.67 2.35 13.36
CA ARG A 1 14.59 1.94 11.94
C ARG A 1 13.12 2.05 11.56
N SER A 2 12.72 3.01 10.72
CA SER A 2 11.34 3.07 10.20
C SER A 2 11.15 1.91 9.22
N GLY A 3 9.95 1.34 9.12
CA GLY A 3 9.67 0.15 8.31
C GLY A 3 9.78 0.31 6.78
N GLY A 4 10.39 1.39 6.32
CA GLY A 4 10.51 1.77 4.91
C GLY A 4 9.22 2.30 4.30
N PRO A 5 9.26 2.76 3.04
CA PRO A 5 8.09 3.24 2.29
C PRO A 5 6.93 2.24 2.24
N MET A 6 7.24 0.94 2.41
CA MET A 6 6.25 -0.11 2.59
C MET A 6 5.33 0.15 3.76
N LEU A 7 5.88 0.24 4.96
CA LEU A 7 5.09 0.39 6.16
C LEU A 7 4.45 1.77 6.22
N ASP A 8 5.12 2.79 5.68
CA ASP A 8 4.63 4.17 5.71
C ASP A 8 3.48 4.42 4.73
N LEU A 9 3.62 4.03 3.46
CA LEU A 9 2.58 4.31 2.46
C LEU A 9 1.44 3.29 2.50
N HIS A 10 1.76 2.00 2.65
CA HIS A 10 0.76 0.94 2.56
C HIS A 10 -0.19 0.94 3.78
N VAL A 11 0.24 1.46 4.93
CA VAL A 11 -0.65 1.62 6.10
C VAL A 11 -1.70 2.69 5.85
N HIS A 12 -1.39 3.74 5.09
CA HIS A 12 -2.38 4.76 4.70
C HIS A 12 -3.44 4.17 3.77
N ASP A 13 -3.04 3.37 2.77
CA ASP A 13 -3.97 2.69 1.87
C ASP A 13 -4.85 1.69 2.63
N ALA A 14 -4.26 0.88 3.51
CA ALA A 14 -5.02 -0.05 4.35
C ALA A 14 -6.01 0.66 5.28
N HIS A 15 -5.61 1.81 5.86
CA HIS A 15 -6.50 2.62 6.69
C HIS A 15 -7.65 3.21 5.86
N PHE A 16 -7.37 3.73 4.67
CA PHE A 16 -8.39 4.28 3.77
C PHE A 16 -9.38 3.20 3.30
N ILE A 17 -8.89 2.03 2.92
CA ILE A 17 -9.74 0.87 2.58
C ILE A 17 -10.64 0.50 3.77
N ARG A 18 -10.10 0.49 4.99
CA ARG A 18 -10.89 0.20 6.18
C ARG A 18 -11.97 1.25 6.44
N LEU A 19 -11.70 2.52 6.17
CA LEU A 19 -12.68 3.60 6.31
C LEU A 19 -13.85 3.44 5.32
N LEU A 20 -13.56 3.02 4.08
CA LEU A 20 -14.55 2.88 3.02
C LEU A 20 -15.35 1.57 3.09
N PHE A 21 -14.69 0.46 3.38
CA PHE A 21 -15.24 -0.89 3.25
C PHE A 21 -15.41 -1.62 4.58
N GLY A 22 -14.98 -1.03 5.70
CA GLY A 22 -14.99 -1.67 7.01
C GLY A 22 -13.78 -2.57 7.25
N MET A 23 -13.85 -3.42 8.28
CA MET A 23 -12.74 -4.32 8.60
C MET A 23 -12.74 -5.53 7.64
N PRO A 24 -11.61 -5.84 6.97
CA PRO A 24 -11.48 -7.07 6.19
C PRO A 24 -11.45 -8.31 7.09
N ASP A 25 -12.03 -9.42 6.63
CA ASP A 25 -11.99 -10.72 7.31
C ASP A 25 -10.69 -11.48 7.03
N LYS A 26 -10.11 -11.25 5.85
CA LYS A 26 -8.87 -11.87 5.44
C LYS A 26 -8.05 -10.91 4.59
N VAL A 27 -6.73 -10.95 4.85
CA VAL A 27 -5.74 -10.20 4.09
C VAL A 27 -4.71 -11.17 3.54
N THR A 28 -4.41 -11.08 2.24
CA THR A 28 -3.33 -11.83 1.59
C THR A 28 -2.36 -10.85 0.95
N SER A 29 -1.10 -10.86 1.37
CA SER A 29 -0.06 -9.98 0.81
C SER A 29 1.02 -10.80 0.09
N GLY A 30 1.41 -10.33 -1.09
CA GLY A 30 2.46 -10.95 -1.90
C GLY A 30 3.34 -9.87 -2.53
N GLY A 31 4.62 -10.16 -2.75
CA GLY A 31 5.54 -9.16 -3.27
C GLY A 31 6.93 -9.68 -3.59
N ARG A 32 7.82 -8.76 -3.96
CA ARG A 32 9.21 -9.01 -4.33
C ARG A 32 10.15 -8.18 -3.46
N MET A 33 11.24 -8.81 -3.04
CA MET A 33 12.37 -8.18 -2.39
C MET A 33 13.49 -7.91 -3.39
N ARG A 34 14.23 -6.82 -3.19
CA ARG A 34 15.48 -6.48 -3.88
C ARG A 34 16.47 -5.96 -2.84
N ASP A 35 17.64 -6.58 -2.74
CA ASP A 35 18.71 -6.16 -1.81
C ASP A 35 18.24 -5.99 -0.36
N ASN A 36 17.40 -6.92 0.12
CA ASN A 36 16.74 -6.89 1.44
C ASN A 36 15.79 -5.70 1.67
N LEU A 37 15.46 -4.94 0.63
CA LEU A 37 14.42 -3.93 0.64
C LEU A 37 13.19 -4.47 -0.09
N ALA A 38 12.03 -4.14 0.44
CA ALA A 38 10.79 -4.46 -0.23
C ALA A 38 10.69 -3.57 -1.48
N GLN A 39 10.52 -4.18 -2.66
CA GLN A 39 10.52 -3.48 -3.95
C GLN A 39 9.09 -3.18 -4.42
N PHE A 40 8.25 -4.21 -4.38
CA PHE A 40 6.87 -4.16 -4.85
C PHE A 40 6.04 -5.19 -4.09
N TRP A 41 4.81 -4.85 -3.73
CA TRP A 41 3.85 -5.77 -3.14
C TRP A 41 2.42 -5.37 -3.51
N HIS A 42 1.54 -6.36 -3.45
CA HIS A 42 0.10 -6.20 -3.52
C HIS A 42 -0.52 -6.84 -2.28
N THR A 43 -1.68 -6.36 -1.89
CA THR A 43 -2.45 -6.89 -0.77
C THR A 43 -3.91 -6.94 -1.16
N GLN A 44 -4.49 -8.13 -1.04
CA GLN A 44 -5.90 -8.39 -1.27
C GLN A 44 -6.65 -8.40 0.06
N PHE A 45 -7.74 -7.64 0.13
CA PHE A 45 -8.63 -7.51 1.25
C PHE A 45 -9.96 -8.19 0.90
N HIS A 46 -10.31 -9.21 1.66
CA HIS A 46 -11.56 -9.96 1.50
C HIS A 46 -12.54 -9.56 2.59
N PHE A 47 -13.81 -9.43 2.20
CA PHE A 47 -14.92 -9.06 3.08
C PHE A 47 -16.01 -10.13 2.92
N ALA A 48 -16.32 -10.88 3.97
CA ALA A 48 -17.11 -12.10 3.93
C ALA A 48 -18.52 -11.89 3.35
N ASP A 49 -19.12 -10.73 3.64
CA ASP A 49 -20.48 -10.40 3.22
C ASP A 49 -20.55 -9.73 1.83
N HIS A 50 -19.42 -9.63 1.13
CA HIS A 50 -19.34 -8.91 -0.14
C HIS A 50 -18.74 -9.76 -1.27
N PRO A 51 -19.28 -9.66 -2.50
CA PRO A 51 -18.78 -10.43 -3.64
C PRO A 51 -17.49 -9.87 -4.24
N TYR A 52 -16.94 -8.78 -3.68
CA TYR A 52 -15.78 -8.07 -4.21
C TYR A 52 -14.55 -8.21 -3.32
N VAL A 53 -13.39 -8.09 -3.95
CA VAL A 53 -12.08 -8.02 -3.30
C VAL A 53 -11.49 -6.65 -3.59
N VAL A 54 -10.93 -6.01 -2.58
CA VAL A 54 -10.22 -4.75 -2.73
C VAL A 54 -8.73 -5.05 -2.76
N GLU A 55 -7.99 -4.42 -3.67
CA GLU A 55 -6.54 -4.59 -3.80
C GLU A 55 -5.83 -3.26 -3.55
N ALA A 56 -4.77 -3.29 -2.75
CA ALA A 56 -3.81 -2.20 -2.63
C ALA A 56 -2.45 -2.66 -3.12
N THR A 57 -1.80 -1.83 -3.92
CA THR A 57 -0.48 -2.12 -4.48
C THR A 57 0.46 -0.99 -4.10
N SER A 58 1.63 -1.34 -3.60
CA SER A 58 2.62 -0.35 -3.20
C SER A 58 4.02 -0.91 -3.41
N GLY A 59 5.00 -0.02 -3.34
CA GLY A 59 6.36 -0.31 -3.76
C GLY A 59 7.07 0.97 -4.13
N THR A 60 8.39 0.95 -3.98
CA THR A 60 9.21 1.94 -4.66
C THR A 60 9.37 1.42 -6.08
N ILE A 61 8.51 1.90 -6.98
CA ILE A 61 8.81 1.88 -8.42
C ILE A 61 10.25 2.39 -8.57
N ASP A 62 10.99 2.02 -9.62
CA ASP A 62 12.25 2.68 -10.01
C ASP A 62 11.97 4.17 -10.41
N GLN A 63 11.29 4.91 -9.53
CA GLN A 63 11.01 6.31 -9.60
C GLN A 63 12.36 6.97 -9.46
N GLN A 64 12.93 7.36 -10.60
CA GLN A 64 13.93 8.40 -10.66
C GLN A 64 13.39 9.55 -9.81
N GLY A 65 14.03 9.79 -8.66
CA GLY A 65 13.45 10.56 -7.57
C GLY A 65 12.76 11.80 -8.10
N ARG A 66 11.42 11.81 -8.11
CA ARG A 66 10.71 13.06 -8.30
C ARG A 66 11.06 13.86 -7.05
N PRO A 67 11.77 14.98 -7.17
CA PRO A 67 12.04 15.82 -6.02
C PRO A 67 10.69 16.12 -5.38
N PHE A 68 10.62 15.96 -4.07
CA PHE A 68 9.48 16.45 -3.31
C PHE A 68 9.49 17.98 -3.43
N GLU A 69 8.69 18.51 -4.35
CA GLU A 69 8.41 19.95 -4.48
C GLU A 69 7.19 20.25 -3.61
N HIS A 70 7.41 20.89 -2.47
CA HIS A 70 6.33 21.39 -1.62
C HIS A 70 5.90 22.77 -2.14
N GLY A 71 4.87 22.82 -2.97
CA GLY A 71 4.30 24.06 -3.49
C GLY A 71 2.77 24.01 -3.53
N PHE A 72 2.12 25.07 -3.06
CA PHE A 72 0.72 25.34 -3.38
C PHE A 72 0.71 26.23 -4.62
N GLU A 73 0.07 25.78 -5.70
CA GLU A 73 -0.24 26.62 -6.85
C GLU A 73 -1.54 27.38 -6.54
N ILE A 74 -1.51 28.72 -6.63
CA ILE A 74 -2.67 29.62 -6.50
C ILE A 74 -3.06 30.08 -7.90
#